data_AF-A0AA39K5U9-F1
#
_entry.id   AF-A0AA39K5U9-F1
#
_cell.length_a   1.000
_cell.length_b   1.000
_cell.length_c   1.000
_cell.angle_alpha   90.00
_cell.angle_beta   90.00
_cell.angle_gamma   90.00
#
_symmetry.space_group_name_H-M   'P 1'
#
loop_
_entity.id
_entity.type
_entity.pdbx_description
1 polymer ?
#
loop_
_entity_poly.entity_id
_entity_poly.type
_entity_poly.pdbx_seq_one_letter_code
_entity_poly.pdbx_strand_id
1 'polypeptide(L)'
;LQCRELLLRTGLKVKRQSFASVATRFAKVSPEAVHVVSERVSRGDYQTANSAEEHQVLKLMSEVRAVSSHVTGSASSKTVMRNEIRGLMIDQGLPSFYITINPADTFNPLI
;
A
#
# COMPACT_ATOMS: atom_id res chain seq x y z
N LEU A 1 1.23 9.00 21.59
CA LEU A 1 1.81 7.67 21.95
C LEU A 1 0.88 6.50 21.59
N GLN A 2 -0.43 6.57 21.84
CA GLN A 2 -1.40 5.51 21.51
C GLN A 2 -1.39 5.04 20.05
N CYS A 3 -1.35 5.95 19.07
CA CYS A 3 -1.36 5.57 17.65
C CYS A 3 -0.10 4.77 17.25
N ARG A 4 1.06 5.14 17.79
CA ARG A 4 2.33 4.44 17.52
C ARG A 4 2.33 3.03 18.08
N GLU A 5 1.80 2.85 19.29
CA GLU A 5 1.68 1.53 19.91
C GLU A 5 0.68 0.63 19.15
N LEU A 6 -0.46 1.20 18.74
CA LEU A 6 -1.45 0.50 17.92
C LEU A 6 -0.83 0.03 16.59
N LEU A 7 -0.09 0.90 15.91
CA LEU A 7 0.61 0.59 14.65
C LEU A 7 1.71 -0.46 14.84
N LEU A 8 2.46 -0.42 15.94
CA LEU A 8 3.46 -1.43 16.27
C LEU A 8 2.82 -2.80 16.56
N ARG A 9 1.73 -2.83 17.35
CA ARG A 9 1.03 -4.06 17.69
C ARG A 9 0.33 -4.67 16.47
N THR A 10 -0.32 -3.88 15.63
CA THR A 10 -0.87 -4.37 14.35
C THR A 10 0.24 -4.84 13.41
N GLY A 11 1.33 -4.08 13.30
CA GLY A 11 2.49 -4.45 12.49
C GLY A 11 3.11 -5.79 12.92
N LEU A 12 3.31 -6.03 14.23
CA LEU A 12 3.84 -7.30 14.74
C LEU A 12 2.87 -8.49 14.57
N LYS A 13 1.56 -8.26 14.67
CA LYS A 13 0.52 -9.30 14.52
C LYS A 13 0.33 -9.73 13.06
N VAL A 14 0.53 -8.81 12.10
CA VAL A 14 0.42 -9.09 10.66
C VAL A 14 1.64 -9.84 10.11
N LYS A 15 2.84 -9.68 10.71
CA LYS A 15 4.14 -10.21 10.23
C LYS A 15 4.23 -11.73 9.97
N ARG A 16 3.40 -12.58 10.59
CA ARG A 16 3.55 -14.05 10.46
C ARG A 16 2.24 -14.83 10.24
N GLN A 17 1.15 -14.42 10.87
CA GLN A 17 -0.08 -15.23 10.86
C GLN A 17 -0.94 -14.98 9.62
N SER A 18 -0.89 -13.78 9.04
CA SER A 18 -1.82 -13.42 7.95
C SER A 18 -1.32 -13.85 6.57
N PHE A 19 -0.01 -13.92 6.32
CA PHE A 19 0.54 -14.18 4.97
C PHE A 19 0.01 -15.48 4.36
N ALA A 20 0.06 -16.59 5.09
CA ALA A 20 -0.47 -17.87 4.62
C ALA A 20 -1.97 -17.77 4.32
N SER A 21 -2.75 -17.13 5.21
CA SER A 21 -4.18 -16.95 5.03
C SER A 21 -4.55 -16.06 3.83
N VAL A 22 -3.72 -15.05 3.53
CA VAL A 22 -3.90 -14.14 2.38
C VAL A 22 -3.55 -14.87 1.10
N ALA A 23 -2.47 -15.66 1.09
CA ALA A 23 -2.10 -16.50 -0.06
C ALA A 23 -3.18 -17.54 -0.39
N THR A 24 -3.74 -18.21 0.64
CA THR A 24 -4.84 -19.16 0.43
C THR A 24 -6.11 -18.46 -0.06
N ARG A 25 -6.41 -17.25 0.42
CA ARG A 25 -7.55 -16.47 -0.06
C ARG A 25 -7.35 -15.96 -1.48
N PHE A 26 -6.13 -15.55 -1.83
CA PHE A 26 -5.74 -15.17 -3.19
C PHE A 26 -5.97 -16.34 -4.16
N ALA A 27 -5.55 -17.55 -3.80
CA ALA A 27 -5.74 -18.74 -4.63
C ALA A 27 -7.22 -19.16 -4.83
N LYS A 28 -8.14 -18.68 -3.98
CA LYS A 28 -9.57 -19.00 -4.06
C LYS A 28 -10.39 -17.99 -4.88
N VAL A 29 -9.83 -16.83 -5.20
CA VAL A 29 -10.55 -15.76 -5.91
C VAL A 29 -10.54 -16.04 -7.41
N SER A 30 -11.68 -15.81 -8.07
CA SER A 30 -11.84 -15.99 -9.51
C SER A 30 -10.97 -14.96 -10.30
N PRO A 31 -10.19 -15.39 -11.29
CA PRO A 31 -9.42 -14.48 -12.15
C PRO A 31 -10.28 -13.41 -12.83
N GLU A 32 -11.51 -13.75 -13.16
CA GLU A 32 -12.48 -12.88 -13.83
C GLU A 32 -12.89 -11.71 -12.91
N ALA A 33 -13.16 -11.98 -11.64
CA ALA A 33 -13.48 -10.92 -10.67
C ALA A 33 -12.29 -9.97 -10.45
N VAL A 34 -11.06 -10.50 -10.44
CA VAL A 34 -9.85 -9.67 -10.35
C VAL A 34 -9.72 -8.77 -11.57
N HIS A 35 -9.95 -9.30 -12.77
CA HIS A 35 -9.88 -8.54 -14.01
C HIS A 35 -10.89 -7.37 -14.00
N VAL A 36 -12.15 -7.67 -13.70
CA VAL A 36 -13.23 -6.67 -13.65
C VAL A 36 -12.95 -5.56 -12.61
N VAL A 37 -12.48 -5.93 -11.41
CA VAL A 37 -12.12 -4.95 -10.39
C VAL A 37 -10.89 -4.14 -10.81
N SER A 38 -9.89 -4.75 -11.45
CA SER A 38 -8.69 -4.05 -11.92
C SER A 38 -9.01 -3.00 -13.00
N GLU A 39 -9.95 -3.30 -13.90
CA GLU A 39 -10.41 -2.38 -14.93
C GLU A 39 -11.17 -1.19 -14.34
N ARG A 40 -11.99 -1.42 -13.31
CA ARG A 40 -12.67 -0.32 -12.59
C ARG A 40 -11.70 0.56 -11.83
N VAL A 41 -10.74 -0.06 -11.16
CA VAL A 41 -9.69 0.65 -10.42
C VAL A 41 -8.85 1.53 -11.36
N SER A 42 -8.56 1.07 -12.58
CA SER A 42 -7.82 1.88 -13.56
C SER A 42 -8.61 3.10 -14.05
N ARG A 43 -9.95 3.00 -14.07
CA ARG A 43 -10.87 4.11 -14.37
C ARG A 43 -11.12 5.04 -13.17
N GLY A 44 -10.53 4.76 -12.01
CA GLY A 44 -10.62 5.59 -10.81
C GLY A 44 -11.73 5.20 -9.83
N ASP A 45 -12.39 4.07 -10.02
CA ASP A 45 -13.38 3.55 -9.09
C ASP A 45 -12.76 2.52 -8.14
N TYR A 46 -12.66 2.91 -6.86
CA TYR A 46 -12.00 2.12 -5.81
C TYR A 46 -12.97 1.54 -4.77
N GLN A 47 -14.26 1.85 -4.84
CA GLN A 47 -15.23 1.50 -3.79
C GLN A 47 -16.38 0.64 -4.28
N THR A 48 -16.71 0.67 -5.57
CA THR A 48 -17.87 -0.04 -6.07
C THR A 48 -17.60 -1.54 -6.20
N ALA A 49 -18.23 -2.32 -5.33
CA ALA A 49 -18.34 -3.77 -5.48
C ALA A 49 -19.82 -4.16 -5.62
N ASN A 50 -20.14 -4.79 -6.73
CA ASN A 50 -21.50 -5.19 -7.11
C ASN A 50 -21.78 -6.67 -6.79
N SER A 51 -20.72 -7.47 -6.63
CA SER A 51 -20.78 -8.89 -6.30
C SER A 51 -20.04 -9.21 -5.00
N ALA A 52 -20.41 -10.31 -4.35
CA ALA A 52 -19.72 -10.82 -3.17
C ALA A 52 -18.25 -11.17 -3.47
N GLU A 53 -17.96 -11.64 -4.69
CA GLU A 53 -16.59 -11.94 -5.14
C GLU A 53 -15.75 -10.66 -5.29
N GLU A 54 -16.34 -9.59 -5.81
CA GLU A 54 -15.66 -8.29 -5.95
C GLU A 54 -15.34 -7.67 -4.60
N HIS A 55 -16.25 -7.80 -3.62
CA HIS A 55 -15.96 -7.41 -2.24
C HIS A 55 -14.76 -8.17 -1.67
N GLN A 56 -14.66 -9.46 -1.99
CA GLN A 56 -13.54 -10.29 -1.57
C GLN A 56 -12.23 -9.87 -2.25
N VAL A 57 -12.27 -9.48 -3.53
CA VAL A 57 -11.12 -8.90 -4.26
C VAL A 57 -10.67 -7.58 -3.62
N LEU A 58 -11.59 -6.64 -3.32
CA LEU A 58 -11.24 -5.37 -2.69
C LEU A 58 -10.61 -5.58 -1.30
N LYS A 59 -11.18 -6.50 -0.51
CA LYS A 59 -10.61 -6.88 0.79
C LYS A 59 -9.21 -7.47 0.62
N LEU A 60 -9.03 -8.38 -0.33
CA LEU A 60 -7.73 -8.98 -0.64
C LEU A 60 -6.71 -7.90 -1.06
N MET A 61 -7.09 -6.93 -1.88
CA MET A 61 -6.23 -5.81 -2.26
C MET A 61 -5.78 -5.00 -1.04
N SER A 62 -6.67 -4.73 -0.10
CA SER A 62 -6.32 -4.04 1.16
C SER A 62 -5.34 -4.85 2.02
N GLU A 63 -5.56 -6.17 2.12
CA GLU A 63 -4.71 -7.08 2.88
C GLU A 63 -3.31 -7.19 2.24
N VAL A 64 -3.24 -7.29 0.92
CA VAL A 64 -1.98 -7.31 0.16
C VAL A 64 -1.24 -5.98 0.27
N ARG A 65 -1.93 -4.83 0.23
CA ARG A 65 -1.30 -3.52 0.47
C ARG A 65 -0.71 -3.41 1.87
N ALA A 66 -1.42 -3.92 2.89
CA ALA A 66 -0.93 -3.95 4.26
C ALA A 66 0.33 -4.81 4.38
N VAL A 67 0.34 -6.02 3.81
CA VAL A 67 1.52 -6.90 3.80
C VAL A 67 2.68 -6.26 3.01
N SER A 68 2.40 -5.68 1.83
CA SER A 68 3.43 -5.09 0.98
C SER A 68 4.08 -3.86 1.61
N SER A 69 3.40 -3.13 2.50
CA SER A 69 3.99 -2.00 3.24
C SER A 69 5.25 -2.37 4.04
N HIS A 70 5.40 -3.65 4.36
CA HIS A 70 6.54 -4.19 5.09
C HIS A 70 7.60 -4.84 4.19
N VAL A 71 7.35 -4.93 2.87
CA VAL A 71 8.35 -5.37 1.89
C VAL A 71 9.19 -4.15 1.50
N THR A 72 10.45 -4.15 1.91
CA THR A 72 11.40 -3.06 1.61
C THR A 72 11.44 -2.77 0.11
N GLY A 73 11.30 -1.50 -0.25
CA GLY A 73 11.31 -1.05 -1.66
C GLY A 73 9.95 -1.11 -2.37
N SER A 74 8.92 -1.71 -1.77
CA SER A 74 7.57 -1.69 -2.32
C SER A 74 6.96 -0.28 -2.36
N ALA A 75 5.94 -0.08 -3.21
CA ALA A 75 5.21 1.19 -3.28
C ALA A 75 4.55 1.58 -1.93
N SER A 76 4.00 0.61 -1.22
CA SER A 76 3.42 0.80 0.10
C SER A 76 4.50 1.17 1.15
N SER A 77 5.66 0.52 1.11
CA SER A 77 6.79 0.83 2.01
C SER A 77 7.30 2.26 1.80
N LYS A 78 7.44 2.70 0.55
CA LYS A 78 7.79 4.10 0.22
C LYS A 78 6.78 5.10 0.76
N THR A 79 5.49 4.74 0.75
CA THR A 79 4.42 5.60 1.28
C THR A 79 4.51 5.71 2.81
N VAL A 80 4.78 4.60 3.51
CA VAL A 80 5.01 4.59 4.96
C VAL A 80 6.21 5.48 5.32
N MET A 81 7.35 5.31 4.64
CA MET A 81 8.54 6.13 4.88
C MET A 81 8.27 7.63 4.69
N ARG A 82 7.52 8.00 3.63
CA ARG A 82 7.13 9.40 3.40
C ARG A 82 6.25 9.95 4.53
N ASN A 83 5.36 9.14 5.06
CA ASN A 83 4.50 9.53 6.19
C ASN A 83 5.30 9.66 7.50
N GLU A 84 6.31 8.82 7.73
CA GLU A 84 7.23 8.95 8.87
C GLU A 84 8.02 10.25 8.80
N ILE A 85 8.58 10.58 7.63
CA ILE A 85 9.29 11.85 7.40
C ILE A 85 8.35 13.03 7.69
N ARG A 86 7.12 13.01 7.19
CA ARG A 86 6.11 14.05 7.49
C ARG A 86 5.84 14.18 8.99
N GLY A 87 5.67 13.05 9.67
CA GLY A 87 5.44 13.03 11.12
C GLY A 87 6.60 13.63 11.91
N LEU A 88 7.84 13.30 11.54
CA LEU A 88 9.04 13.86 12.15
C LEU A 88 9.16 15.38 11.91
N MET A 89 8.84 15.85 10.70
CA MET A 89 8.87 17.28 10.38
C MET A 89 7.87 18.08 11.22
N ILE A 90 6.66 17.53 11.40
CA ILE A 90 5.62 18.13 12.24
C ILE A 90 6.05 18.15 13.72
N ASP A 91 6.57 17.04 14.22
CA ASP A 91 7.03 16.90 15.61
C ASP A 91 8.17 17.89 15.94
N GLN A 92 9.09 18.09 15.00
CA GLN A 92 10.25 18.98 15.17
C GLN A 92 9.96 20.44 14.76
N GLY A 93 8.73 20.76 14.34
CA GLY A 93 8.34 22.12 13.96
C GLY A 93 9.05 22.67 12.71
N LEU A 94 9.58 21.78 11.85
CA LEU A 94 10.33 22.19 10.66
C LEU A 94 9.36 22.69 9.57
N PRO A 95 9.59 23.89 8.98
CA PRO A 95 8.82 24.34 7.84
C PRO A 95 9.10 23.39 6.65
N SER A 96 8.10 22.60 6.29
CA SER A 96 8.27 21.57 5.26
C SER A 96 8.15 22.16 3.85
N PHE A 97 9.27 22.33 3.16
CA PHE A 97 9.30 22.54 1.71
C PHE A 97 9.63 21.22 1.01
N TYR A 98 8.72 20.74 0.16
CA TYR A 98 8.93 19.53 -0.64
C TYR A 98 9.34 19.92 -2.06
N ILE A 99 10.55 19.52 -2.45
CA ILE A 99 11.01 19.62 -3.84
C ILE A 99 11.06 18.20 -4.40
N THR A 100 10.28 17.94 -5.46
CA THR A 100 10.40 16.70 -6.21
C THR A 100 11.31 16.96 -7.40
N ILE A 101 12.56 16.55 -7.30
CA ILE A 101 13.50 16.59 -8.43
C ILE A 101 13.31 15.28 -9.19
N ASN A 102 12.65 15.35 -10.34
CA ASN A 102 12.58 14.24 -11.29
C ASN A 102 13.57 14.54 -12.41
N PRO A 103 14.85 14.11 -12.29
CA PRO A 103 15.82 14.36 -13.35
C PRO A 103 15.34 13.65 -14.62
N ALA A 104 15.21 14.41 -15.71
CA ALA A 104 14.88 13.82 -17.00
C ALA A 104 16.07 12.95 -17.44
N ASP A 105 15.79 11.68 -17.76
CA ASP A 105 16.79 10.70 -18.22
C ASP A 105 17.48 11.13 -19.54
N THR A 106 16.87 12.08 -20.26
CA THR A 106 17.37 12.67 -21.51
C THR A 106 18.68 13.45 -21.35
N PHE A 107 19.08 13.82 -20.13
CA PHE A 107 20.31 14.57 -19.85
C PHE A 107 21.27 13.81 -18.93
N ASN A 108 21.18 12.47 -18.89
CA ASN A 108 22.13 11.66 -18.14
C ASN A 108 23.47 11.61 -18.91
N PRO A 109 24.59 12.12 -18.37
CA PRO A 109 25.90 12.09 -19.03
C PRO A 109 26.53 10.68 -19.09
N LEU A 110 25.80 9.66 -18.63
CA LEU A 110 26.20 8.25 -18.65
C LEU A 110 25.57 7.44 -19.81
N ILE A 111 24.83 8.10 -20.71
CA ILE A 111 24.35 7.53 -21.98
C ILE A 111 25.23 8.03 -23.12
#